data_AF-M0ELJ9-F1
#
_entry.id   AF-M0ELJ9-F1
#
_cell.length_a   1.000
_cell.length_b   1.000
_cell.length_c   1.000
_cell.angle_alpha   90.00
_cell.angle_beta   90.00
_cell.angle_gamma   90.00
#
_symmetry.space_group_name_H-M   'P 1'
#
loop_
_entity.id
_entity.type
_entity.pdbx_description
1 polymer ?
#
loop_
_entity_poly.entity_id
_entity_poly.type
_entity_poly.pdbx_seq_one_letter_code
_entity_poly.pdbx_strand_id
1 'polypeptide(L)'
;MRGRADRPTVTRSRTRVDAHVKVLDDEVVARAKARDIDALVYAPHFTRLPTVRERAARYTDDELQVIPAREVFTGDWGNRRHLLVLGLSDPVPDYITFEGAMAEFERQDAAVLVPHPGFATISLTRPEIDAHADRIDAVETYNTKLLPHQNSRA
;
A
#
# COMPACT_ATOMS: atom_id res chain seq x y z
N MET A 1 -21.74 32.86 30.73
CA MET A 1 -21.67 32.74 29.25
C MET A 1 -20.33 33.29 28.78
N ARG A 2 -19.39 32.43 28.33
CA ARG A 2 -18.17 32.86 27.64
C ARG A 2 -18.17 32.21 26.27
N GLY A 3 -18.10 33.05 25.23
CA GLY A 3 -18.20 32.66 23.83
C GLY A 3 -17.13 31.65 23.45
N ARG A 4 -17.57 30.56 22.83
CA ARG A 4 -16.71 29.59 22.17
C ARG A 4 -16.18 30.28 20.92
N ALA A 5 -14.95 30.80 21.01
CA ALA A 5 -14.26 31.38 19.88
C ALA A 5 -14.22 30.36 18.73
N ASP A 6 -14.70 30.80 17.58
CA ASP A 6 -14.68 30.11 16.31
C ASP A 6 -13.22 29.75 15.99
N ARG A 7 -12.88 28.47 16.11
CA ARG A 7 -11.54 27.99 15.75
C ARG A 7 -11.52 27.94 14.22
N PRO A 8 -10.58 28.64 13.55
CA PRO A 8 -10.48 28.56 12.10
C PRO A 8 -10.29 27.09 11.71
N THR A 9 -11.21 26.58 10.90
CA THR A 9 -11.08 25.25 10.30
C THR A 9 -9.96 25.35 9.28
N VAL A 10 -8.74 25.04 9.71
CA VAL A 10 -7.62 24.82 8.81
C VAL A 10 -7.94 23.53 8.06
N THR A 11 -8.57 23.64 6.90
CA THR A 11 -8.62 22.54 5.95
C THR A 11 -7.20 22.35 5.44
N ARG A 12 -6.44 21.45 6.07
CA ARG A 12 -5.21 20.93 5.46
C ARG A 12 -5.60 20.42 4.07
N SER A 13 -4.81 20.75 3.05
CA SER A 13 -4.92 20.11 1.75
C SER A 13 -4.94 18.60 1.96
N ARG A 14 -5.97 17.93 1.44
CA ARG A 14 -6.12 16.48 1.52
C ARG A 14 -5.66 15.89 0.20
N THR A 15 -4.80 14.89 0.27
CA THR A 15 -4.42 14.05 -0.86
C THR A 15 -5.25 12.76 -0.79
N ARG A 16 -5.96 12.45 -1.86
CA ARG A 16 -6.81 11.27 -2.03
C ARG A 16 -5.99 10.21 -2.73
N VAL A 17 -5.71 9.13 -2.02
CA VAL A 17 -4.82 8.07 -2.50
C VAL A 17 -5.57 6.75 -2.55
N ASP A 18 -5.51 6.04 -3.68
CA ASP A 18 -5.75 4.60 -3.71
C ASP A 18 -4.42 3.89 -3.50
N ALA A 19 -4.26 3.31 -2.31
CA ALA A 19 -2.98 2.77 -1.86
C ALA A 19 -2.69 1.35 -2.37
N HIS A 20 -3.59 0.70 -3.13
CA HIS A 20 -3.36 -0.69 -3.54
C HIS A 20 -3.97 -1.09 -4.89
N VAL A 21 -3.41 -0.55 -5.97
CA VAL A 21 -3.85 -0.85 -7.35
C VAL A 21 -3.03 -1.99 -7.98
N LYS A 22 -3.69 -2.96 -8.60
CA LYS A 22 -3.04 -4.12 -9.27
C LYS A 22 -2.98 -4.01 -10.79
N VAL A 23 -3.99 -3.39 -11.37
CA VAL A 23 -4.13 -3.20 -12.81
C VAL A 23 -4.13 -1.71 -13.05
N LEU A 24 -3.35 -1.28 -14.03
CA LEU A 24 -3.21 0.13 -14.37
C LEU A 24 -3.35 0.26 -15.87
N ASP A 25 -4.45 0.78 -16.37
CA ASP A 25 -4.69 1.02 -17.80
C ASP A 25 -5.44 2.35 -17.97
N ASP A 26 -5.77 2.70 -19.21
CA ASP A 26 -6.43 3.95 -19.57
C ASP A 26 -7.79 4.09 -18.86
N GLU A 27 -8.52 2.98 -18.65
CA GLU A 27 -9.82 3.00 -17.98
C GLU A 27 -9.67 3.25 -16.48
N VAL A 28 -8.71 2.59 -15.82
CA VAL A 28 -8.39 2.82 -14.40
C VAL A 28 -7.97 4.26 -14.15
N VAL A 29 -7.12 4.81 -15.02
CA VAL A 29 -6.65 6.21 -14.91
C VAL A 29 -7.80 7.19 -15.13
N ALA A 30 -8.61 7.01 -16.17
CA ALA A 30 -9.78 7.86 -16.42
C ALA A 30 -10.77 7.83 -15.23
N ARG A 31 -10.98 6.65 -14.64
CA ARG A 31 -11.83 6.49 -13.45
C ARG A 31 -11.24 7.17 -12.22
N ALA A 32 -9.94 7.07 -11.99
CA ALA A 32 -9.27 7.72 -10.86
C ALA A 32 -9.42 9.23 -10.95
N LYS A 33 -9.14 9.83 -12.12
CA LYS A 33 -9.31 11.25 -12.39
C LYS A 33 -10.76 11.72 -12.20
N ALA A 34 -11.72 10.99 -12.76
CA ALA A 34 -13.15 11.30 -12.61
C ALA A 34 -13.68 11.19 -11.15
N ARG A 35 -12.88 10.64 -10.22
CA ARG A 35 -13.20 10.51 -8.79
C ARG A 35 -12.32 11.40 -7.91
N ASP A 36 -11.61 12.34 -8.52
CA ASP A 36 -10.67 13.26 -7.85
C ASP A 36 -9.66 12.49 -7.00
N ILE A 37 -9.11 11.39 -7.52
CA ILE A 37 -7.99 10.69 -6.88
C ILE A 37 -6.70 11.36 -7.32
N ASP A 38 -5.91 11.83 -6.36
CA ASP A 38 -4.66 12.54 -6.60
C ASP A 38 -3.49 11.57 -6.88
N ALA A 39 -3.54 10.37 -6.28
CA ALA A 39 -2.49 9.38 -6.46
C ALA A 39 -2.97 7.92 -6.45
N LEU A 40 -2.32 7.09 -7.25
CA LEU A 40 -2.45 5.63 -7.24
C LEU A 40 -1.12 4.99 -6.83
N VAL A 41 -1.15 4.03 -5.91
CA VAL A 41 -0.01 3.15 -5.64
C VAL A 41 -0.16 1.89 -6.48
N TYR A 42 0.64 1.79 -7.55
CA TYR A 42 0.61 0.68 -8.49
C TYR A 42 1.55 -0.45 -8.04
N ALA A 43 0.96 -1.54 -7.57
CA ALA A 43 1.65 -2.69 -6.96
C ALA A 43 1.18 -4.03 -7.55
N PRO A 44 1.40 -4.30 -8.84
CA PRO A 44 1.01 -5.57 -9.47
C PRO A 44 1.76 -6.77 -8.84
N HIS A 45 1.14 -7.95 -8.89
CA HIS A 45 1.79 -9.20 -8.47
C HIS A 45 2.82 -9.66 -9.50
N PHE A 46 3.92 -10.23 -9.03
CA PHE A 46 4.94 -10.92 -9.83
C PHE A 46 5.48 -10.14 -11.04
N THR A 47 5.40 -8.81 -11.00
CA THR A 47 5.91 -7.92 -12.04
C THR A 47 7.23 -7.33 -11.59
N ARG A 48 8.24 -7.36 -12.46
CA ARG A 48 9.57 -6.83 -12.17
C ARG A 48 9.51 -5.33 -11.91
N LEU A 49 10.25 -4.86 -10.90
CA LEU A 49 10.27 -3.45 -10.47
C LEU A 49 10.53 -2.45 -11.63
N PRO A 50 11.46 -2.71 -12.58
CA PRO A 50 11.65 -1.81 -13.72
C PRO A 50 10.39 -1.65 -14.58
N THR A 51 9.66 -2.74 -14.83
CA THR A 51 8.39 -2.71 -15.59
C THR A 51 7.30 -1.97 -14.83
N VAL A 52 7.24 -2.13 -13.50
CA VAL A 52 6.30 -1.35 -12.66
C VAL A 52 6.59 0.14 -12.77
N ARG A 53 7.87 0.54 -12.65
CA ARG A 53 8.30 1.95 -12.76
C ARG A 53 8.00 2.55 -14.13
N GLU A 54 8.32 1.83 -15.21
CA GLU A 54 8.03 2.28 -16.57
C GLU A 54 6.53 2.53 -16.76
N ARG A 55 5.69 1.60 -16.29
CA ARG A 55 4.23 1.74 -16.40
C ARG A 55 3.70 2.89 -15.55
N ALA A 56 4.20 3.06 -14.32
CA ALA A 56 3.82 4.17 -13.45
C ALA A 56 4.19 5.52 -14.06
N ALA A 57 5.39 5.63 -14.63
CA ALA A 57 5.85 6.84 -15.31
C ALA A 57 4.98 7.19 -16.53
N ARG A 58 4.55 6.17 -17.30
CA ARG A 58 3.68 6.37 -18.48
C ARG A 58 2.32 6.98 -18.12
N TYR A 59 1.77 6.65 -16.96
CA TYR A 59 0.43 7.06 -16.53
C TYR A 59 0.42 8.19 -15.51
N THR A 60 1.60 8.67 -15.11
CA THR A 60 1.73 9.89 -14.29
C THR A 60 1.62 11.11 -15.20
N ASP A 61 0.80 12.08 -14.80
CA ASP A 61 0.72 13.41 -15.42
C ASP A 61 0.35 14.49 -14.38
N ASP A 62 0.05 15.70 -14.83
CA ASP A 62 -0.24 16.85 -13.98
C ASP A 62 -1.51 16.69 -13.11
N GLU A 63 -2.40 15.74 -13.46
CA GLU A 63 -3.64 15.49 -12.72
C GLU A 63 -3.57 14.26 -11.81
N LEU A 64 -2.71 13.27 -12.12
CA LEU A 64 -2.64 12.01 -11.39
C LEU A 64 -1.20 11.54 -11.19
N GLN A 65 -0.80 11.37 -9.93
CA GLN A 65 0.49 10.77 -9.59
C GLN A 65 0.38 9.23 -9.49
N VAL A 66 1.15 8.48 -10.28
CA VAL A 66 1.25 7.03 -10.12
C VAL A 66 2.56 6.66 -9.43
N ILE A 67 2.45 6.06 -8.26
CA ILE A 67 3.58 5.68 -7.40
C ILE A 67 3.88 4.20 -7.62
N PRO A 68 5.08 3.83 -8.13
CA PRO A 68 5.43 2.43 -8.31
C PRO A 68 5.71 1.76 -6.97
N ALA A 69 5.16 0.55 -6.79
CA ALA A 69 5.31 -0.24 -5.57
C ALA A 69 5.33 -1.74 -5.87
N ARG A 70 5.63 -2.55 -4.86
CA ARG A 70 5.57 -4.02 -4.94
C ARG A 70 4.67 -4.56 -3.83
N GLU A 71 3.77 -5.49 -4.15
CA GLU A 71 3.27 -6.41 -3.13
C GLU A 71 4.17 -7.63 -3.15
N VAL A 72 5.07 -7.71 -2.17
CA VAL A 72 6.04 -8.79 -1.99
C VAL A 72 5.37 -9.94 -1.25
N PHE A 73 5.51 -11.12 -1.81
CA PHE A 73 5.04 -12.36 -1.22
C PHE A 73 6.19 -12.94 -0.41
N THR A 74 5.99 -13.23 0.87
CA THR A 74 7.02 -13.80 1.74
C THR A 74 6.61 -15.18 2.25
N GLY A 75 7.58 -15.99 2.63
CA GLY A 75 7.36 -17.31 3.21
C GLY A 75 6.93 -18.37 2.20
N ASP A 76 6.72 -19.58 2.71
CA ASP A 76 6.24 -20.72 1.93
C ASP A 76 4.70 -20.74 1.81
N TRP A 77 4.14 -21.84 1.30
CA TRP A 77 2.70 -21.99 1.14
C TRP A 77 1.92 -22.00 2.47
N GLY A 78 2.52 -22.49 3.55
CA GLY A 78 1.88 -22.62 4.86
C GLY A 78 1.88 -21.34 5.69
N ASN A 79 2.90 -20.49 5.51
CA ASN A 79 3.11 -19.27 6.31
C ASN A 79 3.25 -18.02 5.45
N ARG A 80 2.56 -17.97 4.31
CA ARG A 80 2.65 -16.86 3.36
C ARG A 80 2.24 -15.54 4.00
N ARG A 81 3.00 -14.47 3.80
CA ARG A 81 2.60 -13.10 4.17
C ARG A 81 2.79 -12.17 2.99
N HIS A 82 1.92 -11.17 2.87
CA HIS A 82 2.01 -10.14 1.84
C HIS A 82 2.40 -8.83 2.50
N LEU A 83 3.33 -8.12 1.88
CA LEU A 83 3.75 -6.79 2.31
C LEU A 83 3.71 -5.87 1.10
N LEU A 84 3.04 -4.73 1.23
CA LEU A 84 3.10 -3.68 0.23
C LEU A 84 4.27 -2.78 0.55
N VAL A 85 5.15 -2.55 -0.42
CA VAL A 85 6.41 -1.84 -0.20
C VAL A 85 6.63 -0.79 -1.27
N LEU A 86 6.95 0.43 -0.82
CA LEU A 86 7.19 1.61 -1.62
C LEU A 86 8.64 2.08 -1.45
N GLY A 87 9.21 2.70 -2.48
CA GLY A 87 10.55 3.29 -2.38
C GLY A 87 11.71 2.32 -2.65
N LEU A 88 11.44 1.05 -2.98
CA LEU A 88 12.48 0.09 -3.37
C LEU A 88 13.33 0.65 -4.51
N SER A 89 14.65 0.60 -4.36
CA SER A 89 15.67 0.90 -5.36
C SER A 89 16.08 -0.35 -6.14
N ASP A 90 16.21 -1.47 -5.44
CA ASP A 90 16.70 -2.78 -5.88
C ASP A 90 15.58 -3.86 -5.83
N PRO A 91 15.69 -4.94 -6.64
CA PRO A 91 14.69 -6.01 -6.63
C PRO A 91 14.72 -6.84 -5.35
N VAL A 92 13.53 -7.10 -4.78
CA VAL A 92 13.33 -8.08 -3.70
C VAL A 92 12.73 -9.36 -4.28
N PRO A 93 13.32 -10.55 -3.99
CA PRO A 93 12.76 -11.83 -4.44
C PRO A 93 11.39 -12.12 -3.80
N ASP A 94 10.46 -12.63 -4.60
CA ASP A 94 9.24 -13.22 -4.06
C ASP A 94 9.57 -14.56 -3.40
N TYR A 95 8.78 -14.91 -2.36
CA TYR A 95 8.95 -16.07 -1.49
C TYR A 95 10.23 -16.09 -0.65
N ILE A 96 10.91 -14.94 -0.53
CA ILE A 96 11.92 -14.74 0.52
C ILE A 96 11.26 -14.91 1.91
N THR A 97 12.03 -15.27 2.93
CA THR A 97 11.52 -15.33 4.30
C THR A 97 10.95 -13.96 4.72
N PHE A 98 9.97 -13.95 5.63
CA PHE A 98 9.39 -12.70 6.13
C PHE A 98 10.47 -11.75 6.69
N GLU A 99 11.33 -12.26 7.59
CA GLU A 99 12.43 -11.47 8.14
C GLU A 99 13.46 -11.04 7.09
N GLY A 100 13.72 -11.88 6.08
CA GLY A 100 14.59 -11.51 4.97
C GLY A 100 14.03 -10.37 4.13
N ALA A 101 12.70 -10.37 3.92
CA ALA A 101 12.01 -9.27 3.25
C ALA A 101 12.14 -7.96 4.06
N MET A 102 11.82 -8.01 5.36
CA MET A 102 11.88 -6.85 6.24
C MET A 102 13.29 -6.26 6.32
N ALA A 103 14.33 -7.10 6.40
CA ALA A 103 15.72 -6.65 6.39
C ALA A 103 16.09 -5.96 5.06
N GLU A 104 15.56 -6.45 3.93
CA GLU A 104 15.80 -5.82 2.63
C GLU A 104 15.07 -4.48 2.49
N PHE A 105 13.87 -4.35 3.05
CA PHE A 105 13.14 -3.08 3.07
C PHE A 105 13.87 -2.03 3.90
N GLU A 106 14.35 -2.41 5.08
CA GLU A 106 15.14 -1.56 5.96
C GLU A 106 16.46 -1.14 5.30
N ARG A 107 17.18 -2.07 4.65
CA ARG A 107 18.40 -1.78 3.88
C ARG A 107 18.17 -0.72 2.80
N GLN A 108 16.97 -0.69 2.22
CA GLN A 108 16.60 0.20 1.13
C GLN A 108 15.86 1.47 1.59
N ASP A 109 15.65 1.68 2.89
CA ASP A 109 14.84 2.79 3.44
C ASP A 109 13.43 2.84 2.82
N ALA A 110 12.82 1.66 2.65
CA ALA A 110 11.55 1.48 1.98
C ALA A 110 10.38 1.52 2.97
N ALA A 111 9.27 2.17 2.57
CA ALA A 111 8.07 2.21 3.39
C ALA A 111 7.25 0.92 3.25
N VAL A 112 6.80 0.36 4.38
CA VAL A 112 6.12 -0.93 4.49
C VAL A 112 4.68 -0.76 4.99
N LEU A 113 3.73 -1.20 4.17
CA LEU A 113 2.31 -1.29 4.51
C LEU A 113 1.90 -2.77 4.61
N VAL A 114 1.10 -3.11 5.62
CA VAL A 114 0.40 -4.40 5.70
C VAL A 114 -0.92 -4.31 4.91
N PRO A 115 -1.05 -4.99 3.76
CA PRO A 115 -2.30 -5.02 3.02
C PRO A 115 -3.25 -6.06 3.64
N HIS A 116 -4.56 -5.77 3.65
CA HIS A 116 -5.66 -6.67 4.02
C HIS A 116 -5.38 -7.54 5.28
N PRO A 117 -5.11 -6.93 6.46
CA PRO A 117 -4.72 -7.65 7.66
C PRO A 117 -5.74 -8.73 8.05
N GLY A 118 -5.24 -9.89 8.48
CA GLY A 118 -6.05 -11.05 8.85
C GLY A 118 -6.80 -11.72 7.69
N PHE A 119 -6.54 -11.32 6.44
CA PHE A 119 -7.15 -11.97 5.28
C PHE A 119 -6.54 -13.34 5.01
N ALA A 120 -7.35 -14.38 5.21
CA ALA A 120 -6.98 -15.77 5.00
C ALA A 120 -5.65 -16.12 5.68
N THR A 121 -4.82 -16.94 5.05
CA THR A 121 -3.48 -17.30 5.52
C THR A 121 -2.38 -16.45 4.89
N ILE A 122 -2.73 -15.37 4.18
CA ILE A 122 -1.81 -14.65 3.29
C ILE A 122 -1.40 -13.25 3.76
N SER A 123 -2.04 -12.71 4.80
CA SER A 123 -1.67 -11.43 5.41
C SER A 123 -1.33 -11.59 6.88
N LEU A 124 -0.76 -10.54 7.47
CA LEU A 124 -0.36 -10.52 8.87
C LEU A 124 -1.59 -10.50 9.77
N THR A 125 -1.50 -11.27 10.83
CA THR A 125 -2.43 -11.23 11.96
C THR A 125 -2.08 -10.08 12.89
N ARG A 126 -3.02 -9.69 13.76
CA ARG A 126 -2.80 -8.62 14.73
C ARG A 126 -1.58 -8.85 15.64
N PRO A 127 -1.34 -10.06 16.21
CA PRO A 127 -0.12 -10.31 16.98
C PRO A 127 1.17 -10.14 16.17
N GLU A 128 1.18 -10.50 14.90
CA GLU A 128 2.34 -10.30 14.02
C GLU A 128 2.56 -8.82 13.72
N ILE A 129 1.49 -8.05 13.49
CA ILE A 129 1.59 -6.58 13.34
C ILE A 129 2.14 -5.95 14.62
N ASP A 130 1.60 -6.32 15.79
CA ASP A 130 2.05 -5.81 17.08
C ASP A 130 3.54 -6.14 17.33
N ALA A 131 3.99 -7.32 16.90
CA ALA A 131 5.39 -7.76 17.04
C ALA A 131 6.39 -7.04 16.13
N HIS A 132 5.92 -6.37 15.07
CA HIS A 132 6.74 -5.67 14.08
C HIS A 132 6.33 -4.19 13.90
N ALA A 133 5.66 -3.61 14.90
CA ALA A 133 5.06 -2.28 14.81
C ALA A 133 6.09 -1.16 14.57
N ASP A 134 7.34 -1.37 14.94
CA ASP A 134 8.47 -0.44 14.73
C ASP A 134 9.00 -0.46 13.29
N ARG A 135 8.64 -1.47 12.50
CA ARG A 135 9.10 -1.69 11.12
C ARG A 135 7.96 -1.61 10.09
N ILE A 136 6.74 -1.29 10.54
CA ILE A 136 5.55 -1.16 9.71
C ILE A 136 5.09 0.30 9.75
N ASP A 137 5.03 0.94 8.60
CA ASP A 137 4.64 2.35 8.49
C ASP A 137 3.12 2.54 8.46
N ALA A 138 2.39 1.53 7.96
CA ALA A 138 0.94 1.61 7.87
C ALA A 138 0.27 0.23 7.79
N VAL A 139 -1.04 0.20 8.04
CA VAL A 139 -1.91 -0.97 7.90
C VAL A 139 -3.14 -0.59 7.09
N GLU A 140 -3.51 -1.43 6.12
CA GLU A 140 -4.73 -1.25 5.33
C GLU A 140 -5.97 -1.52 6.19
N THR A 141 -6.82 -0.50 6.38
CA THR A 141 -8.05 -0.60 7.18
C THR A 141 -9.31 -0.80 6.34
N TYR A 142 -9.19 -0.65 5.02
CA TYR A 142 -10.28 -0.86 4.08
C TYR A 142 -9.77 -1.48 2.80
N ASN A 143 -10.31 -2.63 2.44
CA ASN A 143 -10.07 -3.30 1.17
C ASN A 143 -11.39 -3.78 0.56
N THR A 144 -11.61 -3.51 -0.72
CA THR A 144 -12.85 -3.86 -1.43
C THR A 144 -13.03 -5.36 -1.65
N LYS A 145 -11.97 -6.16 -1.52
CA LYS A 145 -12.04 -7.63 -1.57
C LYS A 145 -12.59 -8.24 -0.28
N LEU A 146 -12.56 -7.48 0.82
CA LEU A 146 -12.96 -7.94 2.14
C LEU A 146 -14.45 -7.71 2.39
N LEU A 147 -15.07 -8.66 3.09
CA LEU A 147 -16.43 -8.48 3.61
C LEU A 147 -16.46 -7.37 4.66
N PRO A 148 -17.59 -6.69 4.88
CA PRO A 148 -17.67 -5.56 5.81
C PRO A 148 -17.15 -5.87 7.23
N HIS A 149 -17.43 -7.07 7.74
CA HIS A 149 -16.98 -7.49 9.07
C HIS A 149 -15.47 -7.80 9.15
N GLN A 150 -14.82 -8.03 8.00
CA GLN A 150 -13.36 -8.20 7.92
C GLN A 150 -12.70 -6.82 7.96
N ASN A 151 -13.20 -5.86 7.17
CA ASN A 151 -12.74 -4.46 7.23
C ASN A 151 -12.94 -3.84 8.63
N SER A 152 -14.03 -4.15 9.34
CA SER A 152 -14.25 -3.62 10.69
C SER A 152 -13.28 -4.14 11.76
N ARG A 153 -12.48 -5.16 11.44
CA ARG A 153 -11.51 -5.80 12.35
C ARG A 153 -10.06 -5.45 12.01
N ALA A 154 -9.85 -4.76 10.90
CA ALA A 154 -8.54 -4.30 10.45
C ALA A 154 -7.97 -3.23 11.40
#